data_AF-A0A1H5QNL1-F1
#
_entry.id   AF-A0A1H5QNL1-F1
#
_cell.length_a   1.000
_cell.length_b   1.000
_cell.length_c   1.000
_cell.angle_alpha   90.00
_cell.angle_beta   90.00
_cell.angle_gamma   90.00
#
_symmetry.space_group_name_H-M   'P 1'
#
loop_
_entity.id
_entity.type
_entity.pdbx_description
1 polymer ?
#
loop_
_entity_poly.entity_id
_entity_poly.type
_entity_poly.pdbx_seq_one_letter_code
_entity_poly.pdbx_strand_id
1 'polypeptide(L)'
;MTSPFDHEALWIKAKLFLNRAMDDGARSFDEQALWAALALELLAKAALSRVSPLLIAEPNEEGTNLLIASGLIQGDARFTSVRAKTLMARCHKAFKPFDQAEAMKIINGRNEYLHSSGAGFLAIPPHAWWPRYWAQATTLVTALDRDIEELVGADREHTVTKHLEQNAKNLEQRTEALIERAKQRRQQWLDETLSAKVAAEWKTGQALSAQMVHSEAVACPACGSTGLLEGDEVVEVETHYPEATGYGPDEYEVGAWDDASVTLTISADYFSCPSCQLVLNSYDLINQAGLDIQFEAEGDVDDYLPDEPDYGND
;
A
#
# COMPACT_ATOMS: atom_id res chain seq x y z
N MET A 1 27.56 -1.49 19.78
CA MET A 1 27.42 -0.80 18.48
C MET A 1 25.97 -0.91 18.07
N THR A 2 25.35 0.17 17.58
CA THR A 2 23.97 0.12 17.12
C THR A 2 23.93 -0.48 15.71
N SER A 3 23.10 -1.52 15.51
CA SER A 3 23.00 -2.20 14.21
C SER A 3 22.43 -1.27 13.13
N PRO A 4 22.80 -1.43 11.85
CA PRO A 4 22.30 -0.57 10.76
C PRO A 4 20.80 -0.74 10.48
N PHE A 5 20.17 -1.77 11.05
CA PHE A 5 18.74 -2.09 10.99
C PHE A 5 18.02 -1.84 12.33
N ASP A 6 18.68 -1.20 13.30
CA ASP A 6 18.04 -0.82 14.56
C ASP A 6 16.98 0.26 14.30
N HIS A 7 15.72 -0.03 14.64
CA HIS A 7 14.59 0.83 14.31
C HIS A 7 14.67 2.19 15.01
N GLU A 8 15.14 2.26 16.25
CA GLU A 8 15.30 3.51 17.00
C GLU A 8 16.42 4.39 16.39
N ALA A 9 17.55 3.81 15.99
CA ALA A 9 18.60 4.56 15.29
C ALA A 9 18.14 5.08 13.93
N LEU A 10 17.37 4.28 13.18
CA LEU A 10 16.76 4.69 11.91
C LEU A 10 15.76 5.83 12.11
N TRP A 11 14.91 5.74 13.14
CA TRP A 11 13.97 6.78 13.55
C TRP A 11 14.68 8.09 13.91
N ILE A 12 15.71 8.04 14.78
CA ILE A 12 16.50 9.23 15.16
C ILE A 12 17.15 9.88 13.92
N LYS A 13 17.65 9.07 12.98
CA LYS A 13 18.23 9.56 11.74
C LYS A 13 17.17 10.18 10.81
N ALA A 14 15.97 9.61 10.76
CA ALA A 14 14.85 10.20 10.04
C ALA A 14 14.47 11.57 10.61
N LYS A 15 14.38 11.70 11.95
CA LYS A 15 14.18 12.98 12.64
C LYS A 15 15.23 14.01 12.26
N LEU A 16 16.51 13.63 12.25
CA LEU A 16 17.60 14.53 11.85
C LEU A 16 17.43 15.05 10.41
N PHE A 17 17.01 14.19 9.49
CA PHE A 17 16.79 14.58 8.09
C PHE A 17 15.55 15.45 7.93
N LEU A 18 14.46 15.13 8.62
CA LEU A 18 13.25 15.95 8.61
C LEU A 18 13.47 17.32 9.24
N ASN A 19 14.28 17.41 10.31
CA ASN A 19 14.68 18.70 10.85
C ASN A 19 15.36 19.56 9.78
N ARG A 20 16.29 19.00 9.00
CA ARG A 20 16.90 19.72 7.87
C ARG A 20 15.87 20.10 6.80
N ALA A 21 14.89 19.25 6.54
CA ALA A 21 13.84 19.54 5.57
C ALA A 21 12.93 20.69 6.00
N MET A 22 12.77 20.91 7.31
CA MET A 22 11.82 21.87 7.89
C MET A 22 12.47 23.10 8.54
N ASP A 23 13.80 23.25 8.47
CA ASP A 23 14.46 24.44 9.00
C ASP A 23 14.07 25.70 8.22
N ASP A 24 13.66 26.73 8.94
CA ASP A 24 13.20 27.98 8.36
C ASP A 24 14.31 28.70 7.58
N GLY A 25 13.95 29.23 6.40
CA GLY A 25 14.66 30.31 5.72
C GLY A 25 16.03 30.01 5.10
N ALA A 26 16.57 28.79 5.21
CA ALA A 26 17.91 28.48 4.73
C ALA A 26 17.96 27.67 3.41
N ARG A 27 16.88 26.99 3.03
CA ARG A 27 16.89 25.99 1.93
C ARG A 27 15.82 26.24 0.89
N SER A 28 16.16 26.00 -0.38
CA SER A 28 15.17 25.97 -1.45
C SER A 28 14.25 24.75 -1.30
N PHE A 29 13.09 24.77 -1.96
CA PHE A 29 12.12 23.69 -1.83
C PHE A 29 12.68 22.32 -2.26
N ASP A 30 13.45 22.27 -3.33
CA ASP A 30 14.07 21.04 -3.83
C ASP A 30 15.06 20.43 -2.82
N GLU A 31 15.82 21.26 -2.10
CA GLU A 31 16.68 20.80 -1.01
C GLU A 31 15.85 20.28 0.17
N GLN A 32 14.76 20.97 0.53
CA GLN A 32 13.84 20.51 1.58
C GLN A 32 13.20 19.16 1.20
N ALA A 33 12.71 19.04 -0.03
CA ALA A 33 12.09 17.84 -0.56
C ALA A 33 13.09 16.67 -0.66
N LEU A 34 14.37 16.94 -0.97
CA LEU A 34 15.44 15.94 -0.93
C LEU A 34 15.60 15.38 0.49
N TRP A 35 15.75 16.24 1.50
CA TRP A 35 15.90 15.81 2.88
C TRP A 35 14.67 15.04 3.38
N ALA A 36 13.48 15.52 3.04
CA ALA A 36 12.23 14.85 3.36
C ALA A 36 12.13 13.47 2.68
N ALA A 37 12.43 13.36 1.38
CA ALA A 37 12.44 12.08 0.67
C ALA A 37 13.42 11.06 1.29
N LEU A 38 14.61 11.51 1.72
CA LEU A 38 15.56 10.66 2.44
C LEU A 38 15.04 10.25 3.82
N ALA A 39 14.33 11.15 4.52
CA ALA A 39 13.71 10.84 5.80
C ALA A 39 12.58 9.81 5.65
N LEU A 40 11.76 9.90 4.58
CA LEU A 40 10.69 8.94 4.30
C LEU A 40 11.23 7.51 4.12
N GLU A 41 12.35 7.34 3.43
CA GLU A 41 12.99 6.01 3.32
C GLU A 41 13.49 5.49 4.67
N LEU A 42 14.02 6.37 5.53
CA LEU A 42 14.45 5.98 6.87
C LEU A 42 13.26 5.64 7.78
N LEU A 43 12.16 6.39 7.68
CA LEU A 43 10.90 6.08 8.37
C LEU A 43 10.35 4.72 7.92
N ALA A 44 10.34 4.45 6.61
CA ALA A 44 9.86 3.18 6.08
C ALA A 44 10.72 2.01 6.58
N LYS A 45 12.05 2.19 6.62
CA LYS A 45 12.96 1.19 7.21
C LYS A 45 12.72 1.03 8.71
N ALA A 46 12.54 2.12 9.44
CA ALA A 46 12.29 2.08 10.87
C ALA A 46 10.98 1.32 11.17
N ALA A 47 9.89 1.65 10.50
CA ALA A 47 8.58 1.02 10.68
C ALA A 47 8.64 -0.49 10.43
N LEU A 48 9.22 -0.92 9.31
CA LEU A 48 9.39 -2.35 9.04
C LEU A 48 10.35 -3.03 10.02
N SER A 49 11.47 -2.38 10.38
CA SER A 49 12.46 -2.97 11.30
C SER A 49 11.95 -3.07 12.73
N ARG A 50 10.99 -2.23 13.14
CA ARG A 50 10.29 -2.34 14.42
C ARG A 50 9.55 -3.67 14.50
N VAL A 51 8.89 -4.07 13.42
CA VAL A 51 8.21 -5.38 13.32
C VAL A 51 9.24 -6.50 13.23
N SER A 52 10.17 -6.41 12.27
CA SER A 52 11.30 -7.32 12.15
C SER A 52 12.40 -6.77 11.23
N PRO A 53 13.69 -6.82 11.60
CA PRO A 53 14.79 -6.37 10.75
C PRO A 53 14.91 -7.19 9.44
N LEU A 54 14.33 -8.40 9.39
CA LEU A 54 14.25 -9.21 8.17
C LEU A 54 13.46 -8.50 7.06
N LEU A 55 12.47 -7.69 7.42
CA LEU A 55 11.62 -6.95 6.49
C LEU A 55 12.36 -5.83 5.75
N ILE A 56 13.61 -5.52 6.11
CA ILE A 56 14.46 -4.60 5.35
C ILE A 56 15.73 -5.24 4.81
N ALA A 57 16.00 -6.52 5.11
CA ALA A 57 17.16 -7.24 4.62
C ALA A 57 17.03 -7.55 3.11
N GLU A 58 18.08 -7.25 2.33
CA GLU A 58 18.12 -7.61 0.92
C GLU A 58 18.33 -9.13 0.76
N PRO A 59 17.40 -9.86 0.14
CA PRO A 59 17.58 -11.30 -0.07
C PRO A 59 18.69 -11.54 -1.09
N ASN A 60 19.52 -12.54 -0.83
CA ASN A 60 20.52 -13.08 -1.75
C ASN A 60 20.57 -14.60 -1.62
N GLU A 61 21.20 -15.29 -2.57
CA GLU A 61 21.28 -16.77 -2.59
C GLU A 61 21.86 -17.35 -1.30
N GLU A 62 22.85 -16.67 -0.72
CA GLU A 62 23.51 -17.10 0.53
C GLU A 62 22.71 -16.76 1.80
N GLY A 63 21.61 -16.00 1.69
CA GLY A 63 20.84 -15.52 2.83
C GLY A 63 21.59 -14.59 3.79
N THR A 64 22.76 -14.07 3.41
CA THR A 64 23.70 -13.34 4.29
C THR A 64 23.02 -12.24 5.09
N ASN A 65 22.23 -11.37 4.43
CA ASN A 65 21.58 -10.25 5.12
C ASN A 65 20.45 -10.73 6.05
N LEU A 66 19.78 -11.83 5.72
CA LEU A 66 18.76 -12.45 6.58
C LEU A 66 19.41 -13.04 7.83
N LEU A 67 20.51 -13.77 7.67
CA LEU A 67 21.29 -14.36 8.75
C LEU A 67 21.91 -13.30 9.68
N ILE A 68 22.34 -12.16 9.13
CA ILE A 68 22.78 -10.99 9.91
C ILE A 68 21.59 -10.40 10.68
N ALA A 69 20.47 -10.14 10.01
CA ALA A 69 19.29 -9.53 10.63
C ALA A 69 18.61 -10.44 11.67
N SER A 70 18.72 -11.76 11.54
CA SER A 70 18.25 -12.72 12.53
C SER A 70 19.20 -12.88 13.73
N GLY A 71 20.40 -12.29 13.67
CA GLY A 71 21.42 -12.39 14.72
C GLY A 71 22.25 -13.67 14.70
N LEU A 72 22.13 -14.50 13.67
CA LEU A 72 22.87 -15.76 13.51
C LEU A 72 24.32 -15.54 13.05
N ILE A 73 24.56 -14.49 12.26
CA ILE A 73 25.91 -14.05 11.88
C ILE A 73 26.22 -12.77 12.64
N GLN A 74 27.30 -12.79 13.43
CA GLN A 74 27.82 -11.65 14.18
C GLN A 74 29.23 -11.29 13.70
N GLY A 75 29.62 -10.01 13.83
CA GLY A 75 30.95 -9.52 13.44
C GLY A 75 30.92 -8.47 12.31
N ASP A 76 31.98 -8.39 11.50
CA ASP A 76 32.18 -7.38 10.45
C ASP A 76 31.33 -7.62 9.17
N ALA A 77 30.37 -8.53 9.22
CA ALA A 77 29.53 -8.85 8.07
C ALA A 77 28.67 -7.63 7.68
N ARG A 78 28.79 -7.20 6.42
CA ARG A 78 28.14 -5.99 5.93
C ARG A 78 26.68 -6.25 5.59
N PHE A 79 25.77 -5.68 6.39
CA PHE A 79 24.34 -5.68 6.09
C PHE A 79 24.00 -4.78 4.90
N THR A 80 23.18 -5.29 3.99
CA THR A 80 22.59 -4.55 2.88
C THR A 80 21.07 -4.57 2.98
N SER A 81 20.47 -3.37 2.96
CA SER A 81 19.02 -3.22 2.99
C SER A 81 18.41 -3.28 1.60
N VAL A 82 17.17 -3.72 1.48
CA VAL A 82 16.40 -3.66 0.22
C VAL A 82 16.35 -2.26 -0.39
N ARG A 83 16.17 -2.24 -1.71
CA ARG A 83 15.99 -1.01 -2.49
C ARG A 83 14.65 -0.33 -2.17
N ALA A 84 14.59 0.97 -2.43
CA ALA A 84 13.43 1.81 -2.18
C ALA A 84 12.12 1.24 -2.75
N LYS A 85 12.13 0.73 -3.99
CA LYS A 85 10.92 0.14 -4.61
C LYS A 85 10.34 -1.01 -3.76
N THR A 86 11.19 -1.94 -3.34
CA THR A 86 10.81 -3.09 -2.52
C THR A 86 10.39 -2.64 -1.12
N LEU A 87 11.10 -1.65 -0.56
CA LEU A 87 10.77 -1.05 0.73
C LEU A 87 9.36 -0.47 0.74
N MET A 88 9.02 0.38 -0.24
CA MET A 88 7.70 1.01 -0.33
C MET A 88 6.60 -0.02 -0.63
N ALA A 89 6.89 -1.07 -1.42
CA ALA A 89 5.96 -2.17 -1.64
C ALA A 89 5.61 -2.90 -0.34
N ARG A 90 6.62 -3.19 0.49
CA ARG A 90 6.42 -3.83 1.80
C ARG A 90 5.61 -2.93 2.74
N CYS A 91 5.87 -1.62 2.77
CA CYS A 91 5.07 -0.69 3.57
C CYS A 91 3.61 -0.60 3.09
N HIS A 92 3.37 -0.59 1.78
CA HIS A 92 2.01 -0.51 1.22
C HIS A 92 1.14 -1.71 1.59
N LYS A 93 1.76 -2.89 1.63
CA LYS A 93 1.14 -4.13 2.13
C LYS A 93 0.90 -4.08 3.63
N ALA A 94 1.96 -3.79 4.40
CA ALA A 94 1.91 -3.88 5.86
C ALA A 94 1.13 -2.75 6.55
N PHE A 95 1.06 -1.55 5.97
CA PHE A 95 0.65 -0.34 6.69
C PHE A 95 -0.35 0.50 5.88
N LYS A 96 -1.61 0.07 5.75
CA LYS A 96 -2.65 0.93 5.14
C LYS A 96 -2.86 2.21 6.00
N PRO A 97 -3.10 3.39 5.40
CA PRO A 97 -3.32 3.67 3.97
C PRO A 97 -2.04 4.04 3.19
N PHE A 98 -0.84 3.61 3.61
CA PHE A 98 0.41 3.91 2.89
C PHE A 98 0.29 3.48 1.43
N ASP A 99 0.62 4.37 0.49
CA ASP A 99 0.42 4.15 -0.94
C ASP A 99 1.78 4.11 -1.65
N GLN A 100 2.10 2.93 -2.21
CA GLN A 100 3.37 2.74 -2.91
C GLN A 100 3.53 3.69 -4.09
N ALA A 101 2.46 3.96 -4.86
CA ALA A 101 2.54 4.78 -6.07
C ALA A 101 2.83 6.25 -5.71
N GLU A 102 2.24 6.75 -4.63
CA GLU A 102 2.48 8.08 -4.08
C GLU A 102 3.89 8.20 -3.50
N ALA A 103 4.32 7.24 -2.67
CA ALA A 103 5.68 7.20 -2.15
C ALA A 103 6.73 7.12 -3.28
N MET A 104 6.47 6.32 -4.32
CA MET A 104 7.39 6.20 -5.45
C MET A 104 7.48 7.47 -6.30
N LYS A 105 6.46 8.32 -6.36
CA LYS A 105 6.58 9.65 -7.00
C LYS A 105 7.58 10.53 -6.24
N ILE A 106 7.61 10.46 -4.91
CA ILE A 106 8.59 11.17 -4.07
C ILE A 106 10.01 10.62 -4.32
N ILE A 107 10.17 9.29 -4.30
CA ILE A 107 11.46 8.62 -4.52
C ILE A 107 11.99 8.86 -5.94
N ASN A 108 11.12 8.83 -6.95
CA ASN A 108 11.50 9.12 -8.32
C ASN A 108 11.89 10.59 -8.49
N GLY A 109 11.17 11.53 -7.86
CA GLY A 109 11.56 12.95 -7.83
C GLY A 109 12.96 13.16 -7.27
N ARG A 110 13.34 12.40 -6.22
CA ARG A 110 14.72 12.38 -5.70
C ARG A 110 15.71 11.84 -6.73
N ASN A 111 15.42 10.69 -7.34
CA ASN A 111 16.32 10.07 -8.31
C ASN A 111 16.55 11.01 -9.51
N GLU A 112 15.49 11.65 -9.98
CA GLU A 112 15.57 12.62 -11.06
C GLU A 112 16.44 13.82 -10.67
N TYR A 113 16.23 14.37 -9.46
CA TYR A 113 17.00 15.50 -8.94
C TYR A 113 18.50 15.20 -8.79
N LEU A 114 18.85 13.99 -8.33
CA LEU A 114 20.24 13.62 -8.05
C LEU A 114 21.00 13.06 -9.26
N HIS A 115 20.30 12.40 -10.18
CA HIS A 115 20.93 11.53 -11.18
C HIS A 115 20.50 11.81 -12.62
N SER A 116 19.57 12.74 -12.85
CA SER A 116 19.05 13.05 -14.18
C SER A 116 19.01 14.55 -14.45
N SER A 117 18.69 14.92 -15.69
CA SER A 117 18.39 16.30 -16.09
C SER A 117 16.91 16.66 -15.93
N GLY A 118 16.09 15.79 -15.34
CA GLY A 118 14.66 16.00 -15.12
C GLY A 118 14.39 17.08 -14.08
N ALA A 119 13.14 17.56 -14.04
CA ALA A 119 12.72 18.58 -13.07
C ALA A 119 12.73 18.04 -11.61
N GLY A 120 12.64 16.73 -11.41
CA GLY A 120 12.63 16.09 -10.10
C GLY A 120 11.52 16.67 -9.23
N PHE A 121 11.88 17.17 -8.05
CA PHE A 121 10.92 17.78 -7.12
C PHE A 121 10.21 19.02 -7.68
N LEU A 122 10.82 19.74 -8.63
CA LEU A 122 10.25 20.97 -9.18
C LEU A 122 9.03 20.74 -10.08
N ALA A 123 8.72 19.49 -10.42
CA ALA A 123 7.52 19.15 -11.19
C ALA A 123 6.22 19.38 -10.40
N ILE A 124 6.27 19.41 -9.06
CA ILE A 124 5.10 19.61 -8.19
C ILE A 124 5.39 20.79 -7.25
N PRO A 125 4.51 21.81 -7.20
CA PRO A 125 4.74 22.94 -6.33
C PRO A 125 4.65 22.55 -4.84
N PRO A 126 5.35 23.26 -3.93
CA PRO A 126 5.45 22.89 -2.52
C PRO A 126 4.09 22.66 -1.83
N HIS A 127 3.12 23.54 -2.10
CA HIS A 127 1.78 23.47 -1.49
C HIS A 127 0.99 22.22 -1.88
N ALA A 128 1.32 21.57 -3.01
CA ALA A 128 0.73 20.31 -3.44
C ALA A 128 1.59 19.10 -3.06
N TRP A 129 2.90 19.29 -2.89
CA TRP A 129 3.83 18.21 -2.55
C TRP A 129 3.78 17.83 -1.07
N TRP A 130 3.83 18.81 -0.16
CA TRP A 130 3.88 18.57 1.29
C TRP A 130 2.67 17.80 1.84
N PRO A 131 1.42 18.09 1.44
CA PRO A 131 0.26 17.29 1.85
C PRO A 131 0.43 15.80 1.54
N ARG A 132 0.92 15.48 0.34
CA ARG A 132 1.11 14.10 -0.13
C ARG A 132 2.25 13.42 0.61
N TYR A 133 3.35 14.13 0.84
CA TYR A 133 4.46 13.64 1.65
C TYR A 133 4.01 13.28 3.07
N TRP A 134 3.31 14.18 3.74
CA TRP A 134 2.90 13.98 5.12
C TRP A 134 1.87 12.86 5.29
N ALA A 135 0.98 12.65 4.32
CA ALA A 135 0.09 11.49 4.34
C ALA A 135 0.86 10.14 4.40
N GLN A 136 1.95 10.03 3.66
CA GLN A 136 2.81 8.83 3.69
C GLN A 136 3.64 8.75 4.98
N ALA A 137 4.25 9.87 5.40
CA ALA A 137 5.09 9.91 6.58
C ALA A 137 4.30 9.61 7.87
N THR A 138 3.11 10.20 8.05
CA THR A 138 2.28 9.98 9.23
C THR A 138 1.85 8.51 9.36
N THR A 139 1.53 7.84 8.26
CA THR A 139 1.20 6.40 8.30
C THR A 139 2.36 5.57 8.85
N LEU A 140 3.60 5.88 8.46
CA LEU A 140 4.79 5.20 8.98
C LEU A 140 5.12 5.56 10.43
N VAL A 141 4.79 6.79 10.86
CA VAL A 141 4.91 7.23 12.26
C VAL A 141 3.93 6.46 13.15
N THR A 142 2.68 6.31 12.71
CA THR A 142 1.69 5.48 13.40
C THR A 142 2.14 4.01 13.47
N ALA A 143 2.70 3.45 12.39
CA ALA A 143 3.25 2.10 12.38
C ALA A 143 4.46 1.91 13.33
N LEU A 144 5.09 3.00 13.78
CA LEU A 144 6.14 3.00 14.78
C LEU A 144 5.59 3.09 16.22
N ASP A 145 4.27 3.17 16.40
CA ASP A 145 3.59 3.50 17.66
C ASP A 145 4.08 4.83 18.26
N ARG A 146 4.23 5.84 17.39
CA ARG A 146 4.71 7.19 17.72
C ARG A 146 3.70 8.23 17.30
N ASP A 147 3.79 9.39 17.94
CA ASP A 147 3.04 10.58 17.55
C ASP A 147 3.85 11.47 16.60
N ILE A 148 3.14 12.26 15.79
CA ILE A 148 3.80 13.18 14.84
C ILE A 148 4.62 14.25 15.57
N GLU A 149 4.17 14.67 16.76
CA GLU A 149 4.90 15.58 17.65
C GLU A 149 6.30 15.01 17.99
N GLU A 150 6.41 13.70 18.22
CA GLU A 150 7.70 13.06 18.51
C GLU A 150 8.66 13.11 17.31
N LEU A 151 8.15 13.23 16.08
CA LEU A 151 8.95 13.34 14.87
C LEU A 151 9.45 14.77 14.64
N VAL A 152 8.55 15.75 14.69
CA VAL A 152 8.82 17.14 14.25
C VAL A 152 8.97 18.15 15.39
N GLY A 153 8.57 17.79 16.61
CA GLY A 153 8.48 18.68 17.78
C GLY A 153 7.20 19.51 17.80
N ALA A 154 6.76 19.89 19.01
CA ALA A 154 5.53 20.65 19.27
C ALA A 154 5.39 21.93 18.42
N ASP A 155 6.49 22.65 18.19
CA ASP A 155 6.47 23.90 17.42
C ASP A 155 6.08 23.70 15.94
N ARG A 156 6.31 22.50 15.39
CA ARG A 156 6.10 22.19 13.96
C ARG A 156 4.88 21.31 13.72
N GLU A 157 4.32 20.69 14.74
CA GLU A 157 3.16 19.80 14.64
C GLU A 157 1.99 20.46 13.89
N HIS A 158 1.63 21.69 14.26
CA HIS A 158 0.54 22.44 13.61
C HIS A 158 0.72 22.60 12.10
N THR A 159 1.96 22.77 11.64
CA THR A 159 2.28 22.86 10.21
C THR A 159 2.01 21.53 9.50
N VAL A 160 2.37 20.41 10.13
CA VAL A 160 2.09 19.07 9.60
C VAL A 160 0.59 18.81 9.57
N THR A 161 -0.13 19.14 10.65
CA THR A 161 -1.59 18.99 10.72
C THR A 161 -2.30 19.74 9.60
N LYS A 162 -1.90 20.98 9.30
CA LYS A 162 -2.43 21.73 8.15
C LYS A 162 -2.21 21.02 6.81
N HIS A 163 -1.05 20.38 6.62
CA HIS A 163 -0.78 19.61 5.41
C HIS A 163 -1.65 18.36 5.31
N LEU A 164 -1.88 17.66 6.43
CA LEU A 164 -2.77 16.50 6.48
C LEU A 164 -4.23 16.88 6.21
N GLU A 165 -4.72 17.97 6.81
CA GLU A 165 -6.06 18.51 6.53
C GLU A 165 -6.21 18.89 5.06
N GLN A 166 -5.18 19.52 4.47
CA GLN A 166 -5.19 19.84 3.05
C GLN A 166 -5.18 18.58 2.18
N ASN A 167 -4.46 17.53 2.57
CA ASN A 167 -4.45 16.25 1.85
C ASN A 167 -5.85 15.61 1.87
N ALA A 168 -6.51 15.59 3.03
CA ALA A 168 -7.88 15.07 3.17
C ALA A 168 -8.86 15.82 2.26
N LYS A 169 -8.81 17.17 2.26
CA LYS A 169 -9.63 18.00 1.35
C LYS A 169 -9.35 17.72 -0.13
N ASN A 170 -8.07 17.57 -0.49
CA ASN A 170 -7.68 17.24 -1.87
C ASN A 170 -8.22 15.87 -2.29
N LEU A 171 -8.19 14.88 -1.39
CA LEU A 171 -8.69 13.53 -1.62
C LEU A 171 -10.22 13.54 -1.81
N GLU A 172 -10.94 14.21 -0.92
CA GLU A 172 -12.39 14.39 -1.01
C GLU A 172 -12.79 15.02 -2.35
N GLN A 173 -12.22 16.18 -2.69
CA GLN A 173 -12.51 16.89 -3.93
C GLN A 173 -12.15 16.06 -5.18
N ARG A 174 -11.03 15.32 -5.13
CA ARG A 174 -10.63 14.45 -6.24
C ARG A 174 -11.62 13.30 -6.43
N THR A 175 -12.06 12.69 -5.34
CA THR A 175 -13.02 11.57 -5.37
C THR A 175 -14.36 12.05 -5.90
N GLU A 176 -14.87 13.16 -5.38
CA GLU A 176 -16.11 13.79 -5.86
C GLU A 176 -16.03 14.14 -7.34
N ALA A 177 -14.94 14.76 -7.79
CA ALA A 177 -14.74 15.11 -9.20
C ALA A 177 -14.69 13.87 -10.11
N LEU A 178 -14.10 12.77 -9.67
CA LEU A 178 -14.08 11.50 -10.41
C LEU A 178 -15.50 10.92 -10.54
N ILE A 179 -16.25 10.90 -9.45
CA ILE A 179 -17.63 10.40 -9.39
C ILE A 179 -18.57 11.25 -10.26
N GLU A 180 -18.54 12.58 -10.11
CA GLU A 180 -19.38 13.49 -10.89
C GLU A 180 -19.05 13.43 -12.39
N ARG A 181 -17.75 13.34 -12.73
CA ARG A 181 -17.36 13.13 -14.13
C ARG A 181 -17.86 11.80 -14.68
N ALA A 182 -17.87 10.73 -13.89
CA ALA A 182 -18.40 9.44 -14.31
C ALA A 182 -19.93 9.48 -14.49
N LYS A 183 -20.66 10.15 -13.60
CA LYS A 183 -22.11 10.42 -13.75
C LYS A 183 -22.43 11.15 -15.05
N GLN A 184 -21.70 12.24 -15.32
CA GLN A 184 -21.88 13.02 -16.54
C GLN A 184 -21.59 12.20 -17.80
N ARG A 185 -20.49 11.42 -17.82
CA ARG A 185 -20.18 10.53 -18.96
C ARG A 185 -21.25 9.47 -19.17
N ARG A 186 -21.79 8.90 -18.09
CA ARG A 186 -22.90 7.94 -18.17
C ARG A 186 -24.12 8.58 -18.81
N GLN A 187 -24.49 9.78 -18.37
CA GLN A 187 -25.64 10.49 -18.92
C GLN A 187 -25.44 10.78 -20.41
N GLN A 188 -24.26 11.28 -20.80
CA GLN A 188 -23.94 11.53 -22.21
C GLN A 188 -23.95 10.24 -23.06
N TRP A 189 -23.56 9.10 -22.49
CA TRP A 189 -23.68 7.79 -23.15
C TRP A 189 -25.13 7.42 -23.41
N LEU A 190 -26.00 7.57 -22.41
CA LEU A 190 -27.43 7.28 -22.53
C LEU A 190 -28.14 8.21 -23.51
N ASP A 191 -27.74 9.48 -23.55
CA ASP A 191 -28.30 10.48 -24.46
C ASP A 191 -27.71 10.43 -25.88
N GLU A 192 -26.77 9.50 -26.15
CA GLU A 192 -26.03 9.39 -27.41
C GLU A 192 -25.31 10.69 -27.83
N THR A 193 -24.93 11.53 -26.84
CA THR A 193 -24.26 12.83 -27.04
C THR A 193 -22.75 12.79 -26.81
N LEU A 194 -22.20 11.62 -26.46
CA LEU A 194 -20.76 11.44 -26.35
C LEU A 194 -20.05 11.74 -27.66
N SER A 195 -18.94 12.48 -27.58
CA SER A 195 -18.09 12.69 -28.76
C SER A 195 -17.58 11.35 -29.29
N ALA A 196 -17.47 11.23 -30.62
CA ALA A 196 -16.99 10.01 -31.28
C ALA A 196 -15.62 9.53 -30.74
N LYS A 197 -14.73 10.47 -30.38
CA LYS A 197 -13.43 10.13 -29.79
C LYS A 197 -13.58 9.41 -28.45
N VAL A 198 -14.38 9.98 -27.53
CA VAL A 198 -14.58 9.39 -26.20
C VAL A 198 -15.36 8.08 -26.29
N ALA A 199 -16.33 7.98 -27.20
CA ALA A 199 -17.03 6.73 -27.45
C ALA A 199 -16.10 5.62 -27.99
N ALA A 200 -15.15 5.98 -28.87
CA ALA A 200 -14.15 5.02 -29.38
C ALA A 200 -13.14 4.57 -28.32
N GLU A 201 -12.86 5.41 -27.32
CA GLU A 201 -11.99 5.07 -26.19
C GLU A 201 -12.74 4.36 -25.04
N TRP A 202 -14.04 4.11 -25.18
CA TRP A 202 -14.86 3.49 -24.15
C TRP A 202 -14.46 2.04 -23.92
N LYS A 203 -13.94 1.75 -22.73
CA LYS A 203 -13.44 0.43 -22.39
C LYS A 203 -14.57 -0.42 -21.79
N THR A 204 -14.61 -1.70 -22.14
CA THR A 204 -15.61 -2.64 -21.63
C THR A 204 -14.95 -3.79 -20.87
N GLY A 205 -15.66 -4.30 -19.86
CA GLY A 205 -15.23 -5.47 -19.08
C GLY A 205 -13.77 -5.40 -18.61
N GLN A 206 -13.00 -6.42 -18.95
CA GLN A 206 -11.60 -6.62 -18.56
C GLN A 206 -10.64 -5.49 -18.98
N ALA A 207 -10.99 -4.64 -19.96
CA ALA A 207 -10.09 -3.57 -20.41
C ALA A 207 -9.92 -2.42 -19.40
N LEU A 208 -10.82 -2.33 -18.41
CA LEU A 208 -10.76 -1.39 -17.29
C LEU A 208 -10.21 -1.98 -16.00
N SER A 209 -10.26 -3.30 -15.89
CA SER A 209 -9.81 -4.02 -14.71
C SER A 209 -8.30 -3.86 -14.53
N ALA A 210 -7.85 -3.87 -13.28
CA ALA A 210 -6.43 -3.92 -12.94
C ALA A 210 -5.85 -5.34 -13.11
N GLN A 211 -6.71 -6.34 -13.31
CA GLN A 211 -6.38 -7.75 -13.47
C GLN A 211 -5.68 -8.30 -12.23
N MET A 212 -6.18 -7.90 -11.06
CA MET A 212 -5.73 -8.43 -9.77
C MET A 212 -6.25 -9.86 -9.57
N VAL A 213 -5.62 -10.57 -8.64
CA VAL A 213 -5.87 -12.00 -8.39
C VAL A 213 -7.31 -12.24 -7.92
N HIS A 214 -7.83 -11.38 -7.04
CA HIS A 214 -9.18 -11.51 -6.50
C HIS A 214 -10.04 -10.31 -6.87
N SER A 215 -11.35 -10.55 -7.02
CA SER A 215 -12.30 -9.50 -7.36
C SER A 215 -13.72 -9.80 -6.91
N GLU A 216 -14.48 -8.76 -6.57
CA GLU A 216 -15.90 -8.83 -6.23
C GLU A 216 -16.71 -7.84 -7.08
N ALA A 217 -17.94 -8.22 -7.43
CA ALA A 217 -18.89 -7.36 -8.12
C ALA A 217 -19.66 -6.47 -7.12
N VAL A 218 -19.43 -5.15 -7.15
CA VAL A 218 -20.06 -4.19 -6.21
C VAL A 218 -20.84 -3.10 -6.94
N ALA A 219 -21.78 -2.44 -6.24
CA ALA A 219 -22.56 -1.35 -6.82
C ALA A 219 -21.69 -0.10 -7.03
N CYS A 220 -21.71 0.46 -8.24
CA CYS A 220 -20.91 1.65 -8.56
C CYS A 220 -21.44 2.90 -7.84
N PRO A 221 -20.60 3.65 -7.10
CA PRO A 221 -21.03 4.84 -6.37
C PRO A 221 -21.45 6.01 -7.28
N ALA A 222 -21.06 5.98 -8.56
CA ALA A 222 -21.46 6.99 -9.53
C ALA A 222 -22.80 6.68 -10.21
N CYS A 223 -22.98 5.45 -10.71
CA CYS A 223 -24.10 5.14 -11.61
C CYS A 223 -25.00 3.99 -11.15
N GLY A 224 -24.71 3.36 -10.02
CA GLY A 224 -25.48 2.24 -9.47
C GLY A 224 -25.39 0.93 -10.27
N SER A 225 -24.73 0.92 -11.43
CA SER A 225 -24.46 -0.32 -12.18
C SER A 225 -23.38 -1.15 -11.49
N THR A 226 -23.29 -2.44 -11.82
CA THR A 226 -22.23 -3.32 -11.33
C THR A 226 -20.85 -2.83 -11.79
N GLY A 227 -19.96 -2.59 -10.83
CA GLY A 227 -18.53 -2.42 -11.02
C GLY A 227 -17.75 -3.59 -10.44
N LEU A 228 -16.43 -3.55 -10.59
CA LEU A 228 -15.51 -4.57 -10.12
C LEU A 228 -14.59 -3.94 -9.07
N LEU A 229 -14.61 -4.48 -7.86
CA LEU A 229 -13.64 -4.22 -6.80
C LEU A 229 -12.56 -5.31 -6.87
N GLU A 230 -11.30 -4.94 -6.76
CA GLU A 230 -10.15 -5.78 -7.07
C GLU A 230 -9.07 -5.63 -5.99
N GLY A 231 -8.37 -6.73 -5.68
CA GLY A 231 -7.30 -6.78 -4.69
C GLY A 231 -6.39 -8.01 -4.87
N ASP A 232 -5.11 -7.87 -4.50
CA ASP A 232 -4.11 -8.95 -4.54
C ASP A 232 -3.75 -9.47 -3.14
N GLU A 233 -4.06 -8.71 -2.09
CA GLU A 233 -3.55 -8.96 -0.75
C GLU A 233 -4.60 -9.67 0.11
N VAL A 234 -4.34 -10.95 0.40
CA VAL A 234 -5.07 -11.74 1.40
C VAL A 234 -4.67 -11.26 2.80
N VAL A 235 -5.63 -10.72 3.53
CA VAL A 235 -5.47 -10.20 4.89
C VAL A 235 -5.79 -11.27 5.94
N GLU A 236 -6.76 -12.13 5.65
CA GLU A 236 -7.22 -13.20 6.53
C GLU A 236 -7.63 -14.43 5.72
N VAL A 237 -7.45 -15.61 6.32
CA VAL A 237 -7.83 -16.90 5.76
C VAL A 237 -8.62 -17.64 6.82
N GLU A 238 -9.87 -17.98 6.52
CA GLU A 238 -10.72 -18.81 7.36
C GLU A 238 -10.98 -20.15 6.68
N THR A 239 -10.67 -21.25 7.36
CA THR A 239 -10.98 -22.60 6.89
C THR A 239 -12.16 -23.14 7.68
N HIS A 240 -13.23 -23.51 6.97
CA HIS A 240 -14.40 -24.15 7.54
C HIS A 240 -14.33 -25.65 7.27
N TYR A 241 -14.43 -26.44 8.34
CA TYR A 241 -14.57 -27.89 8.25
C TYR A 241 -16.02 -28.28 8.53
N PRO A 242 -16.57 -29.27 7.80
CA PRO A 242 -17.88 -29.81 8.15
C PRO A 242 -17.85 -30.36 9.59
N GLU A 243 -18.93 -30.13 10.35
CA GLU A 243 -19.07 -30.77 11.67
C GLU A 243 -19.11 -32.29 11.48
N ALA A 244 -18.17 -33.01 12.09
CA ALA A 244 -18.14 -34.48 12.05
C ALA A 244 -19.48 -35.03 12.55
N THR A 245 -20.29 -35.58 11.64
CA THR A 245 -21.55 -36.25 12.01
C THR A 245 -21.19 -37.57 12.67
N GLY A 246 -21.04 -37.54 13.99
CA GLY A 246 -20.48 -38.65 14.75
C GLY A 246 -21.19 -39.98 14.52
N TYR A 247 -20.43 -40.99 14.08
CA TYR A 247 -20.74 -42.40 14.25
C TYR A 247 -19.47 -43.22 14.50
N GLY A 248 -19.52 -44.06 15.55
CA GLY A 248 -18.73 -45.30 15.66
C GLY A 248 -17.24 -45.19 16.01
N PRO A 249 -16.71 -45.94 17.00
CA PRO A 249 -15.28 -45.98 17.32
C PRO A 249 -14.37 -46.62 16.25
N ASP A 250 -14.94 -47.15 15.16
CA ASP A 250 -14.26 -48.10 14.27
C ASP A 250 -14.20 -47.65 12.79
N GLU A 251 -14.65 -46.44 12.44
CA GLU A 251 -14.49 -45.88 11.09
C GLU A 251 -13.59 -44.64 11.14
N TYR A 252 -12.33 -44.80 10.73
CA TYR A 252 -11.45 -43.67 10.43
C TYR A 252 -11.99 -43.00 9.15
N GLU A 253 -12.68 -41.87 9.31
CA GLU A 253 -13.23 -41.09 8.20
C GLU A 253 -12.12 -40.45 7.36
N VAL A 254 -11.76 -41.14 6.29
CA VAL A 254 -11.16 -40.58 5.07
C VAL A 254 -12.31 -39.87 4.34
N GLY A 255 -12.62 -38.62 4.68
CA GLY A 255 -13.74 -37.89 4.04
C GLY A 255 -14.12 -36.54 4.64
N ALA A 256 -13.67 -36.21 5.86
CA ALA A 256 -13.99 -34.91 6.48
C ALA A 256 -13.29 -33.71 5.82
N TRP A 257 -12.33 -33.95 4.92
CA TRP A 257 -11.59 -32.93 4.19
C TRP A 257 -12.21 -32.58 2.83
N ASP A 258 -13.02 -33.46 2.24
CA ASP A 258 -13.61 -33.26 0.90
C ASP A 258 -14.65 -32.12 0.85
N ASP A 259 -15.22 -31.76 2.00
CA ASP A 259 -16.24 -30.70 2.15
C ASP A 259 -15.70 -29.46 2.90
N ALA A 260 -14.38 -29.34 3.07
CA ALA A 260 -13.79 -28.12 3.62
C ALA A 260 -13.97 -26.94 2.66
N SER A 261 -14.13 -25.73 3.18
CA SER A 261 -14.16 -24.51 2.37
C SER A 261 -13.22 -23.46 2.94
N VAL A 262 -12.60 -22.67 2.06
CA VAL A 262 -11.69 -21.59 2.45
C VAL A 262 -12.30 -20.25 2.05
N THR A 263 -12.45 -19.36 3.02
CA THR A 263 -12.85 -17.97 2.80
C THR A 263 -11.63 -17.07 2.99
N LEU A 264 -11.36 -16.22 2.00
CA LEU A 264 -10.27 -15.26 2.01
C LEU A 264 -10.84 -13.85 2.20
N THR A 265 -10.29 -13.08 3.13
CA THR A 265 -10.54 -11.64 3.23
C THR A 265 -9.47 -10.90 2.47
N ILE A 266 -9.85 -10.15 1.43
CA ILE A 266 -8.94 -9.46 0.51
C ILE A 266 -9.00 -7.96 0.77
N SER A 267 -7.84 -7.28 0.79
CA SER A 267 -7.78 -5.81 0.79
C SER A 267 -8.12 -5.25 -0.58
N ALA A 268 -9.05 -4.30 -0.64
CA ALA A 268 -9.43 -3.63 -1.88
C ALA A 268 -8.41 -2.53 -2.26
N ASP A 269 -7.85 -2.61 -3.46
CA ASP A 269 -6.85 -1.67 -3.96
C ASP A 269 -7.28 -0.97 -5.26
N TYR A 270 -8.24 -1.54 -5.99
CA TYR A 270 -8.74 -0.96 -7.24
C TYR A 270 -10.24 -1.18 -7.42
N PHE A 271 -10.95 -0.15 -7.91
CA PHE A 271 -12.33 -0.26 -8.36
C PHE A 271 -12.47 0.29 -9.77
N SER A 272 -13.23 -0.42 -10.62
CA SER A 272 -13.60 0.06 -11.95
C SER A 272 -15.06 -0.20 -12.30
N CYS A 273 -15.67 0.71 -13.06
CA CYS A 273 -17.03 0.53 -13.58
C CYS A 273 -17.08 0.66 -15.11
N PRO A 274 -17.37 -0.42 -15.87
CA PRO A 274 -17.46 -0.35 -17.33
C PRO A 274 -18.66 0.47 -17.82
N SER A 275 -19.68 0.64 -16.97
CA SER A 275 -20.90 1.36 -17.31
C SER A 275 -20.73 2.89 -17.33
N CYS A 276 -19.84 3.46 -16.53
CA CYS A 276 -19.62 4.91 -16.45
C CYS A 276 -18.13 5.32 -16.58
N GLN A 277 -17.22 4.35 -16.71
CA GLN A 277 -15.77 4.53 -16.78
C GLN A 277 -15.17 5.15 -15.50
N LEU A 278 -15.83 4.99 -14.34
CA LEU A 278 -15.24 5.35 -13.06
C LEU A 278 -14.10 4.41 -12.74
N VAL A 279 -12.97 4.96 -12.30
CA VAL A 279 -11.82 4.23 -11.78
C VAL A 279 -11.39 4.90 -10.47
N LEU A 280 -11.29 4.11 -9.41
CA LEU A 280 -10.72 4.49 -8.11
C LEU A 280 -9.53 3.55 -7.88
N ASN A 281 -8.32 4.08 -7.88
CA ASN A 281 -7.10 3.29 -8.02
C ASN A 281 -6.17 3.39 -6.82
N SER A 282 -6.74 3.61 -5.63
CA SER A 282 -6.02 3.58 -4.36
C SER A 282 -7.01 3.31 -3.24
N TYR A 283 -6.50 2.71 -2.15
CA TYR A 283 -7.24 2.49 -0.92
C TYR A 283 -8.03 3.73 -0.47
N ASP A 284 -7.36 4.88 -0.41
CA ASP A 284 -7.97 6.15 0.01
C ASP A 284 -9.14 6.60 -0.88
N LEU A 285 -9.08 6.37 -2.19
CA LEU A 285 -10.16 6.75 -3.11
C LEU A 285 -11.36 5.82 -2.97
N ILE A 286 -11.12 4.53 -2.71
CA ILE A 286 -12.16 3.52 -2.47
C ILE A 286 -12.89 3.84 -1.17
N ASN A 287 -12.13 4.02 -0.08
CA ASN A 287 -12.66 4.40 1.23
C ASN A 287 -13.44 5.73 1.17
N GLN A 288 -12.87 6.76 0.54
CA GLN A 288 -13.53 8.07 0.40
C GLN A 288 -14.81 7.99 -0.45
N ALA A 289 -14.91 7.05 -1.39
CA ALA A 289 -16.10 6.82 -2.18
C ALA A 289 -17.19 6.02 -1.45
N GLY A 290 -16.92 5.56 -0.22
CA GLY A 290 -17.85 4.78 0.59
C GLY A 290 -18.01 3.34 0.12
N LEU A 291 -17.02 2.79 -0.58
CA LEU A 291 -16.94 1.37 -0.89
C LEU A 291 -16.20 0.64 0.23
N ASP A 292 -16.51 -0.64 0.40
CA ASP A 292 -15.80 -1.48 1.37
C ASP A 292 -14.33 -1.60 0.99
N ILE A 293 -13.47 -1.49 2.00
CA ILE A 293 -12.01 -1.56 1.86
C ILE A 293 -11.47 -2.99 1.89
N GLN A 294 -12.36 -3.95 2.14
CA GLN A 294 -12.09 -5.38 2.11
C GLN A 294 -13.30 -6.11 1.52
N PHE A 295 -13.05 -7.26 0.91
CA PHE A 295 -14.11 -8.14 0.39
C PHE A 295 -13.72 -9.60 0.55
N GLU A 296 -14.71 -10.49 0.53
CA GLU A 296 -14.51 -11.93 0.63
C GLU A 296 -14.32 -12.56 -0.76
N ALA A 297 -13.46 -13.56 -0.84
CA ALA A 297 -13.27 -14.41 -2.01
C ALA A 297 -13.12 -15.88 -1.59
N GLU A 298 -13.56 -16.80 -2.44
CA GLU A 298 -13.32 -18.23 -2.23
C GLU A 298 -11.83 -18.54 -2.48
N GLY A 299 -11.21 -19.27 -1.54
CA GLY A 299 -9.87 -19.82 -1.68
C GLY A 299 -9.92 -21.27 -2.17
N ASP A 300 -8.87 -21.69 -2.86
CA ASP A 300 -8.71 -23.11 -3.24
C ASP A 300 -8.31 -23.92 -2.00
N VAL A 301 -9.11 -24.93 -1.66
CA VAL A 301 -8.90 -25.77 -0.48
C VAL A 301 -7.53 -26.45 -0.53
N ASP A 302 -7.09 -26.86 -1.72
CA ASP A 302 -5.82 -27.55 -1.94
C ASP A 302 -4.60 -26.63 -1.68
N ASP A 303 -4.76 -25.31 -1.82
CA ASP A 303 -3.68 -24.34 -1.57
C ASP A 303 -3.45 -24.08 -0.07
N TYR A 304 -4.46 -24.33 0.77
CA TYR A 304 -4.46 -23.93 2.19
C TYR A 304 -4.57 -25.09 3.17
N LEU A 305 -5.00 -26.27 2.72
CA LEU A 305 -4.93 -27.48 3.53
C LEU A 305 -3.56 -28.14 3.35
N PRO A 306 -2.94 -28.64 4.44
CA PRO A 306 -1.73 -29.42 4.31
C PRO A 306 -2.04 -30.72 3.54
N ASP A 307 -1.35 -30.93 2.41
CA ASP A 307 -1.21 -32.26 1.82
C ASP A 307 -0.86 -33.26 2.95
N GLU A 308 -1.48 -34.45 2.93
CA GLU A 308 -1.01 -35.54 3.80
C GLU A 308 0.51 -35.65 3.63
N PRO A 309 1.30 -35.64 4.72
CA PRO A 309 2.74 -35.72 4.60
C PRO A 309 3.07 -37.05 3.92
N ASP A 310 3.53 -36.95 2.67
CA ASP A 310 4.14 -38.07 1.98
C ASP A 310 5.39 -38.42 2.78
N TYR A 311 5.27 -39.42 3.66
CA TYR A 311 6.38 -39.99 4.41
C TYR A 311 7.30 -40.75 3.45
N GLY A 312 7.86 -40.05 2.47
CA GLY A 312 8.93 -40.48 1.60
C GLY A 312 10.26 -40.15 2.25
N ASN A 313 10.75 -41.04 3.12
CA ASN A 313 12.18 -41.12 3.40
C ASN A 313 12.88 -41.61 2.12
N ASP A 314 13.61 -40.72 1.45
CA ASP A 314 14.73 -41.07 0.55
C ASP A 314 15.99 -40.28 0.95
#